data_AF-A0A352SPD0-F1
#
_entry.id   AF-A0A352SPD0-F1
#
_cell.length_a   1.000
_cell.length_b   1.000
_cell.length_c   1.000
_cell.angle_alpha   90.00
_cell.angle_beta   90.00
_cell.angle_gamma   90.00
#
_symmetry.space_group_name_H-M   'P 1'
#
loop_
_entity.id
_entity.type
_entity.pdbx_description
1 polymer ?
#
loop_
_entity_poly.entity_id
_entity_poly.type
_entity_poly.pdbx_seq_one_letter_code
_entity_poly.pdbx_strand_id
1 'polypeptide(L)'
;FLVNRALLPYMFGAIEAVVLGENPEKIDQAMVDFGMPMGPIELSDQVGLDVCLDVGTVLGIGPGAEKLLKSKCDDKTLGRKTGSGFYNWSENRAVRSREPLEPKLSDDIARLMLAPMVDECKKAVQEGVVESSDDADAGMIFGTGFPSFRGGPINWMS
;
A
#
# COMPACT_ATOMS: atom_id res chain seq x y z
N PHE A 1 -11.40 -7.31 -11.21
CA PHE A 1 -10.94 -8.15 -10.09
C PHE A 1 -10.74 -7.28 -8.86
N LEU A 2 -11.28 -7.66 -7.69
CA LEU A 2 -11.28 -6.86 -6.46
C LEU A 2 -9.87 -6.55 -5.92
N VAL A 3 -9.02 -7.59 -5.80
CA VAL A 3 -7.75 -7.51 -5.06
C VAL A 3 -6.84 -6.39 -5.58
N ASN A 4 -6.50 -6.40 -6.86
CA ASN A 4 -5.64 -5.35 -7.45
C ASN A 4 -6.33 -3.99 -7.42
N ARG A 5 -7.65 -3.96 -7.61
CA ARG A 5 -8.45 -2.74 -7.61
C ARG A 5 -8.36 -2.02 -6.26
N ALA A 6 -8.43 -2.75 -5.15
CA ALA A 6 -8.33 -2.18 -3.81
C ALA A 6 -6.88 -2.01 -3.30
N LEU A 7 -5.94 -2.84 -3.75
CA LEU A 7 -4.54 -2.76 -3.34
C LEU A 7 -3.82 -1.53 -3.90
N LEU A 8 -4.08 -1.17 -5.17
CA LEU A 8 -3.38 -0.07 -5.84
C LEU A 8 -3.63 1.30 -5.19
N PRO A 9 -4.87 1.69 -4.82
CA PRO A 9 -5.12 2.93 -4.07
C PRO A 9 -4.35 3.02 -2.75
N TYR A 10 -4.19 1.89 -2.04
CA TYR A 10 -3.39 1.82 -0.81
C TYR A 10 -1.90 2.13 -1.08
N MET A 11 -1.33 1.53 -2.14
CA MET A 11 0.06 1.80 -2.52
C MET A 11 0.26 3.24 -3.00
N PHE A 12 -0.59 3.72 -3.91
CA PHE A 12 -0.45 5.05 -4.51
C PHE A 12 -0.76 6.16 -3.50
N GLY A 13 -1.73 5.97 -2.62
CA GLY A 13 -2.02 6.89 -1.53
C GLY A 13 -0.83 7.04 -0.58
N ALA A 14 -0.13 5.95 -0.27
CA ALA A 14 1.08 6.00 0.54
C ALA A 14 2.24 6.72 -0.17
N ILE A 15 2.44 6.49 -1.47
CA ILE A 15 3.47 7.22 -2.23
C ILE A 15 3.16 8.72 -2.27
N GLU A 16 1.90 9.10 -2.46
CA GLU A 16 1.49 10.51 -2.42
C GLU A 16 1.72 11.11 -1.02
N ALA A 17 1.46 10.36 0.06
CA ALA A 17 1.77 10.80 1.41
C ALA A 17 3.27 11.06 1.61
N VAL A 18 4.14 10.22 1.05
CA VAL A 18 5.60 10.43 1.05
C VAL A 18 5.97 11.70 0.29
N VAL A 19 5.32 11.99 -0.85
CA VAL A 19 5.51 13.23 -1.60
C VAL A 19 5.13 14.47 -0.76
N LEU A 20 4.11 14.33 0.09
CA LEU A 20 3.66 15.38 1.01
C LEU A 20 4.55 15.52 2.26
N GLY A 21 5.60 14.70 2.39
CA GLY A 21 6.60 14.80 3.46
C GLY A 21 6.43 13.78 4.58
N GLU A 22 5.49 12.83 4.46
CA GLU A 22 5.38 11.75 5.43
C GLU A 22 6.59 10.82 5.38
N ASN A 23 6.98 10.31 6.56
CA ASN A 23 8.13 9.42 6.65
C ASN A 23 7.74 7.99 6.17
N PRO A 24 8.38 7.45 5.12
CA PRO A 24 8.03 6.15 4.56
C PRO A 24 8.23 5.01 5.56
N GLU A 25 9.26 5.07 6.41
CA GLU A 25 9.49 4.05 7.45
C GLU A 25 8.36 4.04 8.48
N LYS A 26 7.84 5.21 8.87
CA LYS A 26 6.70 5.26 9.79
C LYS A 26 5.43 4.70 9.16
N ILE A 27 5.15 5.05 7.90
CA ILE A 27 4.00 4.53 7.15
C ILE A 27 4.01 3.01 7.16
N ASP A 28 5.12 2.44 6.70
CA ASP A 28 5.21 1.00 6.55
C ASP A 28 5.24 0.28 7.90
N GLN A 29 5.89 0.87 8.91
CA GLN A 29 5.95 0.26 10.23
C GLN A 29 4.56 0.24 10.87
N ALA A 30 3.78 1.31 10.72
CA ALA A 30 2.39 1.34 11.17
C ALA A 30 1.56 0.23 10.52
N MET A 31 1.80 -0.08 9.24
CA MET A 31 1.09 -1.18 8.57
C MET A 31 1.53 -2.55 9.08
N VAL A 32 2.82 -2.72 9.39
CA VAL A 32 3.33 -3.96 10.00
C VAL A 32 2.78 -4.12 11.42
N ASP A 33 2.80 -3.08 12.25
CA ASP A 33 2.22 -3.06 13.60
C ASP A 33 0.71 -3.33 13.55
N PHE A 34 0.02 -2.85 12.52
CA PHE A 34 -1.38 -3.14 12.26
C PHE A 34 -1.65 -4.64 11.98
N GLY A 35 -0.66 -5.35 11.43
CA GLY A 35 -0.72 -6.77 11.09
C GLY A 35 -0.62 -7.07 9.60
N MET A 36 -0.35 -6.09 8.74
CA MET A 36 -0.05 -6.33 7.33
C MET A 36 1.29 -7.06 7.19
N PRO A 37 1.46 -7.95 6.20
CA PRO A 37 2.73 -8.64 5.97
C PRO A 37 3.86 -7.71 5.54
N MET A 38 3.51 -6.57 4.92
CA MET A 38 4.45 -5.57 4.40
C MET A 38 3.75 -4.22 4.28
N GLY A 39 4.48 -3.13 4.56
CA GLY A 39 4.00 -1.78 4.32
C GLY A 39 3.95 -1.39 2.83
N PRO A 40 3.16 -0.38 2.45
CA PRO A 40 2.90 -0.05 1.05
C PRO A 40 4.14 0.47 0.29
N ILE A 41 5.09 1.12 0.97
CA ILE A 41 6.29 1.67 0.35
C ILE A 41 7.30 0.56 0.05
N GLU A 42 7.59 -0.31 1.02
CA GLU A 42 8.41 -1.51 0.83
C GLU A 42 7.77 -2.45 -0.20
N LEU A 43 6.44 -2.58 -0.21
CA LEU A 43 5.71 -3.34 -1.22
C LEU A 43 5.88 -2.74 -2.63
N SER A 44 5.85 -1.41 -2.75
CA SER A 44 6.07 -0.73 -4.04
C SER A 44 7.47 -0.98 -4.58
N ASP A 45 8.50 -0.89 -3.74
CA ASP A 45 9.87 -1.25 -4.10
C ASP A 45 10.01 -2.74 -4.46
N GLN A 46 9.25 -3.61 -3.80
CA GLN A 46 9.24 -5.05 -4.04
C GLN A 46 8.57 -5.39 -5.38
N VAL A 47 7.49 -4.71 -5.75
CA VAL A 47 6.81 -4.85 -7.05
C VAL A 47 7.67 -4.29 -8.19
N GLY A 48 8.29 -3.14 -7.95
CA GLY A 48 9.05 -2.39 -8.95
C GLY A 48 8.36 -1.06 -9.26
N LEU A 49 9.13 0.04 -9.16
CA LEU A 49 8.57 1.39 -9.27
C LEU A 49 8.18 1.79 -10.70
N ASP A 50 8.82 1.18 -11.70
CA ASP A 50 8.42 1.26 -13.10
C ASP A 50 7.06 0.58 -13.35
N VAL A 51 6.85 -0.60 -12.76
CA VAL A 51 5.55 -1.29 -12.84
C VAL A 51 4.46 -0.46 -12.14
N CYS A 52 4.78 0.13 -10.98
CA CYS A 52 3.85 1.02 -10.28
C CYS A 52 3.49 2.24 -11.14
N LEU A 53 4.46 2.83 -11.84
CA LEU A 53 4.22 3.95 -12.75
C LEU A 53 3.32 3.54 -13.92
N ASP A 54 3.67 2.46 -14.62
CA ASP A 54 2.92 1.97 -15.78
C ASP A 54 1.45 1.70 -15.44
N VAL A 55 1.21 1.02 -14.32
CA VAL A 55 -0.14 0.74 -13.83
C VAL A 55 -0.85 2.02 -13.39
N GLY A 56 -0.14 2.92 -12.71
CA GLY A 56 -0.67 4.20 -12.24
C GLY A 56 -1.11 5.12 -13.37
N THR A 57 -0.34 5.19 -14.48
CA THR A 57 -0.69 6.00 -15.65
C THR A 57 -2.00 5.54 -16.31
N VAL A 58 -2.32 4.24 -16.24
CA VAL A 58 -3.56 3.69 -16.82
C VAL A 58 -4.75 3.82 -15.87
N LEU A 59 -4.57 3.50 -14.59
CA LEU A 59 -5.65 3.38 -13.62
C LEU A 59 -5.90 4.65 -12.79
N GLY A 60 -5.02 5.63 -12.90
CA GLY A 60 -5.04 6.85 -12.11
C GLY A 60 -4.10 6.76 -10.92
N ILE A 61 -3.16 7.70 -10.86
CA ILE A 61 -2.22 7.91 -9.76
C ILE A 61 -2.17 9.41 -9.46
N GLY A 62 -1.89 9.77 -8.21
CA GLY A 62 -1.72 11.18 -7.83
C GLY A 62 -0.57 11.84 -8.61
N PRO A 63 -0.68 13.14 -8.95
CA PRO A 63 0.33 13.82 -9.77
C PRO A 63 1.69 13.91 -9.08
N GLY A 64 1.72 13.97 -7.74
CA GLY A 64 2.94 13.94 -6.95
C GLY A 64 3.63 12.59 -7.08
N ALA A 65 2.89 11.51 -6.83
CA ALA A 65 3.35 10.14 -6.95
C ALA A 65 3.82 9.81 -8.38
N GLU A 66 3.05 10.20 -9.40
CA GLU A 66 3.44 10.00 -10.81
C GLU A 66 4.79 10.65 -11.12
N LYS A 67 4.97 11.92 -10.72
CA LYS A 67 6.21 12.66 -10.94
C LYS A 67 7.38 12.02 -10.20
N LEU A 68 7.19 11.61 -8.95
CA LEU A 68 8.23 10.96 -8.16
C LEU A 68 8.64 9.62 -8.77
N LEU A 69 7.68 8.78 -9.18
CA LEU A 69 7.97 7.50 -9.81
C LEU A 69 8.69 7.66 -11.15
N LYS A 70 8.31 8.65 -11.98
CA LYS A 70 9.04 8.99 -13.21
C LYS A 70 10.50 9.32 -12.92
N SER A 71 10.76 10.22 -11.96
CA SER A 71 12.13 10.57 -11.56
C SER A 71 12.93 9.34 -11.11
N LYS A 72 12.33 8.47 -10.29
CA LYS A 72 13.00 7.24 -9.84
C LYS A 72 13.30 6.27 -10.98
N CYS A 73 12.43 6.21 -12.00
CA CYS A 73 12.65 5.43 -13.21
C CYS A 73 13.82 5.97 -14.04
N ASP A 74 13.87 7.29 -14.24
CA ASP A 74 14.97 7.96 -14.95
C ASP A 74 16.32 7.70 -14.26
N ASP A 75 16.32 7.73 -12.92
CA ASP A 75 17.50 7.47 -12.08
C ASP A 75 17.83 5.97 -11.94
N LYS A 76 17.02 5.07 -12.51
CA LYS A 76 17.13 3.60 -12.39
C LYS A 76 17.12 3.10 -10.94
N THR A 77 16.40 3.79 -10.05
CA THR A 77 16.16 3.38 -8.67
C THR A 77 14.79 2.73 -8.56
N LEU A 78 14.68 1.51 -9.08
CA LEU A 78 13.41 0.81 -9.31
C LEU A 78 12.95 -0.09 -8.15
N GLY A 79 13.60 -0.01 -6.99
CA GLY A 79 13.32 -0.83 -5.81
C GLY A 79 14.23 -2.04 -5.69
N ARG A 80 13.71 -3.16 -5.18
CA ARG A 80 14.51 -4.35 -4.84
C ARG A 80 15.34 -4.85 -6.02
N LYS A 81 14.77 -4.85 -7.22
CA LYS A 81 15.41 -5.40 -8.42
C LYS A 81 16.66 -4.63 -8.88
N THR A 82 16.82 -3.38 -8.48
CA THR A 82 17.99 -2.53 -8.75
C THR A 82 18.84 -2.30 -7.50
N GLY A 83 18.48 -2.88 -6.36
CA GLY A 83 19.15 -2.68 -5.07
C GLY A 83 18.80 -1.36 -4.36
N SER A 84 18.00 -0.50 -4.97
CA SER A 84 17.57 0.79 -4.40
C SER A 84 16.28 1.31 -5.03
N GLY A 85 15.44 1.97 -4.22
CA GLY A 85 14.19 2.62 -4.62
C GLY A 85 13.77 3.69 -3.60
N PHE A 86 12.70 3.45 -2.85
CA PHE A 86 12.43 4.20 -1.61
C PHE A 86 13.40 3.82 -0.49
N TYR A 87 13.83 2.56 -0.47
CA TYR A 87 14.84 2.04 0.44
C TYR A 87 16.08 1.57 -0.30
N ASN A 88 17.19 1.47 0.43
CA ASN A 88 18.29 0.61 -0.01
C ASN A 88 17.94 -0.84 0.30
N TRP A 89 18.37 -1.76 -0.56
CA TRP A 89 18.07 -3.18 -0.43
C TRP A 89 19.35 -3.99 -0.20
N SER A 90 19.34 -4.81 0.84
CA SER A 90 20.36 -5.84 1.06
C SER A 90 19.71 -7.19 0.82
N GLU A 91 20.15 -7.87 -0.23
CA GLU A 91 19.53 -9.11 -0.73
C GLU A 91 18.02 -8.93 -1.00
N ASN A 92 17.17 -9.49 -0.14
CA ASN A 92 15.72 -9.48 -0.28
C ASN A 92 15.02 -8.69 0.84
N ARG A 93 15.76 -7.80 1.54
CA ARG A 93 15.22 -7.01 2.65
C ARG A 93 15.55 -5.53 2.48
N ALA A 94 14.53 -4.68 2.63
CA ALA A 94 14.71 -3.24 2.74
C ALA A 94 15.48 -2.87 4.01
N VAL A 95 16.47 -2.00 3.88
CA VAL A 95 17.27 -1.44 4.97
C VAL A 95 16.56 -0.21 5.52
N ARG A 96 16.01 -0.33 6.74
CA ARG A 96 15.12 0.64 7.40
C ARG A 96 14.95 0.30 8.88
N SER A 97 14.46 1.22 9.70
CA SER A 97 13.98 0.88 11.04
C SER A 97 12.75 -0.03 10.98
N ARG A 98 12.68 -0.94 11.96
CA ARG A 98 11.54 -1.84 12.20
C ARG A 98 11.05 -1.80 13.65
N GLU A 99 11.36 -0.70 14.35
CA GLU A 99 10.93 -0.50 15.73
C GLU A 99 9.43 -0.19 15.77
N PRO A 100 8.64 -0.87 16.63
CA PRO A 100 7.23 -0.57 16.76
C PRO A 100 6.96 0.89 17.08
N LEU A 101 5.92 1.45 16.49
CA LEU A 101 5.47 2.80 16.78
C LEU A 101 4.63 2.84 18.06
N GLU A 102 4.49 4.04 18.63
CA GLU A 102 3.50 4.29 19.67
C GLU A 102 2.10 3.87 19.17
N PRO A 103 1.33 3.05 19.92
CA PRO A 103 0.12 2.43 19.41
C PRO A 103 -0.89 3.40 18.79
N LYS A 104 -1.08 4.57 19.43
CA LYS A 104 -2.01 5.58 18.91
C LYS A 104 -1.56 6.14 17.56
N LEU A 105 -0.26 6.45 17.42
CA LEU A 105 0.29 6.94 16.17
C LEU A 105 0.18 5.88 15.07
N SER A 106 0.49 4.63 15.40
CA SER A 106 0.35 3.50 14.47
C SER A 106 -1.08 3.36 13.97
N ASP A 107 -2.06 3.38 14.88
CA ASP A 107 -3.48 3.26 14.53
C ASP A 107 -3.97 4.44 13.66
N ASP A 108 -3.55 5.67 13.96
CA ASP A 108 -3.91 6.85 13.18
C ASP A 108 -3.36 6.76 11.74
N ILE A 109 -2.11 6.33 11.58
CA ILE A 109 -1.50 6.11 10.26
C ILE A 109 -2.20 4.96 9.53
N ALA A 110 -2.50 3.85 10.21
CA ALA A 110 -3.22 2.71 9.63
C ALA A 110 -4.60 3.10 9.09
N ARG A 111 -5.37 3.88 9.84
CA ARG A 111 -6.66 4.41 9.40
C ARG A 111 -6.54 5.25 8.14
N LEU A 112 -5.55 6.14 8.09
CA LEU A 112 -5.34 6.99 6.93
C LEU A 112 -4.91 6.18 5.69
N MET A 113 -3.94 5.27 5.84
CA MET A 113 -3.37 4.52 4.72
C MET A 113 -4.33 3.46 4.17
N LEU A 114 -5.16 2.84 5.00
CA LEU A 114 -6.09 1.81 4.57
C LEU A 114 -7.44 2.36 4.10
N ALA A 115 -7.76 3.63 4.39
CA ALA A 115 -9.03 4.24 3.95
C ALA A 115 -9.30 4.09 2.44
N PRO A 116 -8.34 4.34 1.53
CA PRO A 116 -8.56 4.14 0.10
C PRO A 116 -8.90 2.69 -0.27
N MET A 117 -8.29 1.72 0.40
CA MET A 117 -8.58 0.29 0.20
C MET A 117 -9.99 -0.05 0.65
N VAL A 118 -10.41 0.46 1.82
CA VAL A 118 -11.77 0.27 2.35
C VAL A 118 -12.81 0.85 1.41
N ASP A 119 -12.60 2.09 0.96
CA ASP A 119 -13.51 2.78 0.04
C ASP A 119 -13.67 2.01 -1.27
N GLU A 120 -12.58 1.47 -1.79
CA GLU A 120 -12.61 0.71 -3.04
C GLU A 120 -13.30 -0.65 -2.88
N CYS A 121 -13.14 -1.31 -1.73
CA CYS A 121 -13.90 -2.52 -1.41
C CYS A 121 -15.41 -2.23 -1.35
N LYS A 122 -15.81 -1.14 -0.67
CA LYS A 122 -17.21 -0.72 -0.59
C LYS A 122 -17.80 -0.40 -1.96
N LYS A 123 -17.07 0.31 -2.82
CA LYS A 123 -17.49 0.60 -4.20
C LYS A 123 -17.63 -0.67 -5.03
N ALA A 124 -16.68 -1.61 -4.92
CA ALA A 124 -16.74 -2.86 -5.65
C ALA A 124 -18.00 -3.68 -5.32
N VAL A 125 -18.46 -3.66 -4.06
CA VAL A 125 -19.74 -4.27 -3.66
C VAL A 125 -20.92 -3.49 -4.24
N GLN A 126 -20.92 -2.15 -4.13
CA GLN A 126 -22.00 -1.31 -4.66
C GLN A 126 -22.18 -1.43 -6.18
N GLU A 127 -21.09 -1.59 -6.92
CA GLU A 127 -21.09 -1.77 -8.38
C GLU A 127 -21.40 -3.21 -8.81
N GLY A 128 -21.58 -4.14 -7.87
CA GLY A 128 -21.84 -5.55 -8.16
C GLY A 128 -20.64 -6.30 -8.75
N VAL A 129 -19.41 -5.78 -8.56
CA VAL A 129 -18.17 -6.48 -8.94
C VAL A 129 -17.89 -7.63 -7.97
N VAL A 130 -18.37 -7.52 -6.74
CA VAL A 130 -18.34 -8.53 -5.69
C VAL A 130 -19.75 -8.65 -5.09
N GLU A 131 -20.18 -9.87 -4.77
CA GLU A 131 -21.56 -10.17 -4.37
C GLU A 131 -21.93 -9.58 -2.99
N SER A 132 -20.98 -9.54 -2.06
CA SER A 132 -21.22 -9.09 -0.69
C SER A 132 -19.98 -8.46 -0.04
N SER A 133 -20.18 -7.77 1.10
CA SER A 133 -19.08 -7.26 1.92
C SER A 133 -18.21 -8.38 2.48
N ASP A 134 -18.80 -9.52 2.85
CA ASP A 134 -18.07 -10.67 3.39
C ASP A 134 -17.14 -11.28 2.34
N ASP A 135 -17.60 -11.38 1.09
CA ASP A 135 -16.77 -11.85 -0.03
C ASP A 135 -15.65 -10.86 -0.34
N ALA A 136 -15.91 -9.56 -0.19
CA ALA A 136 -14.88 -8.54 -0.38
C ALA A 136 -13.79 -8.64 0.70
N ASP A 137 -14.20 -8.76 1.97
CA ASP A 137 -13.29 -8.92 3.10
C ASP A 137 -12.48 -10.20 3.00
N ALA A 138 -13.11 -11.34 2.68
CA ALA A 138 -12.43 -12.60 2.43
C ALA A 138 -11.43 -12.47 1.27
N GLY A 139 -11.82 -11.82 0.17
CA GLY A 139 -10.97 -11.58 -0.98
C GLY A 139 -9.71 -10.79 -0.63
N MET A 140 -9.80 -9.80 0.26
CA MET A 140 -8.64 -9.02 0.71
C MET A 140 -7.77 -9.76 1.73
N ILE A 141 -8.38 -10.52 2.65
CA ILE A 141 -7.64 -11.39 3.58
C ILE A 141 -6.77 -12.39 2.80
N PHE A 142 -7.36 -13.13 1.85
CA PHE A 142 -6.63 -14.15 1.11
C PHE A 142 -5.79 -13.59 -0.04
N GLY A 143 -6.19 -12.46 -0.62
CA GLY A 143 -5.55 -11.86 -1.78
C GLY A 143 -4.37 -10.95 -1.46
N THR A 144 -4.48 -10.12 -0.42
CA THR A 144 -3.42 -9.17 -0.03
C THR A 144 -2.75 -9.49 1.30
N GLY A 145 -3.27 -10.48 2.04
CA GLY A 145 -2.82 -10.77 3.39
C GLY A 145 -3.33 -9.77 4.42
N PHE A 146 -4.49 -9.14 4.18
CA PHE A 146 -5.11 -8.30 5.21
C PHE A 146 -5.29 -9.12 6.51
N PRO A 147 -4.96 -8.58 7.70
CA PRO A 147 -4.93 -9.35 8.94
C PRO A 147 -6.31 -9.94 9.26
N SER A 148 -6.41 -11.27 9.20
CA SER A 148 -7.67 -12.00 9.38
C SER A 148 -8.32 -11.79 10.74
N PHE A 149 -7.52 -11.57 11.80
CA PHE A 149 -8.04 -11.26 13.14
C PHE A 149 -8.74 -9.89 13.23
N ARG A 150 -8.66 -9.05 12.18
CA ARG A 150 -9.41 -7.81 12.05
C ARG A 150 -10.66 -7.95 11.16
N GLY A 151 -10.86 -9.12 10.55
CA GLY A 151 -12.07 -9.45 9.80
C GLY A 151 -12.19 -8.85 8.40
N GLY A 152 -11.14 -8.21 7.87
CA GLY A 152 -11.13 -7.62 6.52
C GLY A 152 -11.33 -6.09 6.52
N PRO A 153 -11.06 -5.40 5.40
CA PRO A 153 -11.09 -3.94 5.33
C PRO A 153 -12.45 -3.31 5.68
N ILE A 154 -13.56 -3.85 5.17
CA ILE A 154 -14.90 -3.29 5.40
C ILE A 154 -15.30 -3.50 6.85
N ASN A 155 -15.19 -4.72 7.37
CA ASN A 155 -15.55 -5.02 8.76
C ASN A 155 -14.67 -4.26 9.77
N TRP A 156 -13.37 -4.09 9.49
CA TRP A 156 -12.47 -3.35 10.39
C TRP A 156 -12.83 -1.86 10.52
N MET A 157 -13.37 -1.24 9.46
CA MET A 157 -13.73 0.17 9.43
C MET A 157 -15.23 0.42 9.67
N SER A 158 -15.97 -0.61 10.10
CA SER A 158 -17.41 -0.53 10.41
C SER A 158 -17.70 -0.01 11.81
#